data_AF-A0A521UV17-F1
#
_entry.id   AF-A0A521UV17-F1
#
_cell.length_a   1.000
_cell.length_b   1.000
_cell.length_c   1.000
_cell.angle_alpha   90.00
_cell.angle_beta   90.00
_cell.angle_gamma   90.00
#
_symmetry.space_group_name_H-M   'P 1'
#
loop_
_entity.id
_entity.type
_entity.pdbx_description
1 polymer ?
#
loop_
_entity_poly.entity_id
_entity_poly.type
_entity_poly.pdbx_seq_one_letter_code
_entity_poly.pdbx_strand_id
1 'polypeptide(L)'
;MTTTGVQQEIQIRLENKLVAALPQELADLATAIEKSKYILSLEKDFDSEGAEPYPSEVWIKAIRFISGYAAWLFRLFGKTIALPEIYHAPESSIDIYWENERFNLLINIPADESPATFYGDDFGKQVTQGKFDPENFQNALLPHLSILA
;
A
#
# COMPACT_ATOMS: atom_id res chain seq x y z
N MET A 1 -13.66 9.48 -32.52
CA MET A 1 -14.77 9.29 -31.56
C MET A 1 -14.45 8.03 -30.78
N THR A 2 -13.83 8.18 -29.62
CA THR A 2 -13.58 7.06 -28.71
C THR A 2 -14.59 7.21 -27.57
N THR A 3 -15.52 6.27 -27.51
CA THR A 3 -16.43 6.06 -26.39
C THR A 3 -15.62 5.97 -25.11
N THR A 4 -15.68 7.02 -24.29
CA THR A 4 -15.24 6.99 -22.89
C THR A 4 -16.21 6.06 -22.16
N GLY A 5 -15.97 4.75 -22.26
CA GLY A 5 -16.63 3.78 -21.40
C GLY A 5 -16.30 4.17 -19.97
N VAL A 6 -17.33 4.34 -19.13
CA VAL A 6 -17.14 4.52 -17.69
C VAL A 6 -16.34 3.31 -17.22
N GLN A 7 -15.06 3.51 -16.91
CA GLN A 7 -14.24 2.47 -16.34
C GLN A 7 -14.89 2.11 -15.00
N GLN A 8 -15.32 0.85 -14.84
CA GLN A 8 -15.89 0.41 -13.58
C GLN A 8 -14.80 0.48 -12.50
N GLU A 9 -15.14 1.10 -11.37
CA GLU A 9 -14.23 1.24 -10.24
C GLU A 9 -14.69 0.37 -9.07
N ILE A 10 -13.74 -0.30 -8.44
CA ILE A 10 -13.92 -1.02 -7.19
C ILE A 10 -13.75 -0.02 -6.05
N GLN A 11 -14.79 0.11 -5.22
CA GLN A 11 -14.79 1.03 -4.09
C GLN A 11 -14.27 0.32 -2.83
N ILE A 12 -13.18 0.82 -2.27
CA ILE A 12 -12.69 0.40 -0.96
C ILE A 12 -13.36 1.25 0.10
N ARG A 13 -13.98 0.60 1.09
CA ARG A 13 -14.74 1.27 2.15
C ARG A 13 -14.36 0.76 3.54
N LEU A 14 -14.40 1.69 4.51
CA LEU A 14 -14.34 1.40 5.93
C LEU A 14 -15.54 2.10 6.60
N GLU A 15 -16.37 1.34 7.34
CA GLU A 15 -17.57 1.87 8.02
C GLU A 15 -18.45 2.76 7.11
N ASN A 16 -18.70 2.30 5.88
CA ASN A 16 -19.41 3.01 4.81
C ASN A 16 -18.73 4.26 4.24
N LYS A 17 -17.61 4.71 4.78
CA LYS A 17 -16.81 5.81 4.20
C LYS A 17 -15.98 5.29 3.04
N LEU A 18 -15.99 6.02 1.93
CA LEU A 18 -15.09 5.74 0.80
C LEU A 18 -13.66 6.08 1.20
N VAL A 19 -12.77 5.09 1.08
CA VAL A 19 -11.34 5.23 1.39
C VAL A 19 -10.53 5.44 0.12
N ALA A 20 -10.77 4.60 -0.89
CA ALA A 20 -10.13 4.66 -2.19
C ALA A 20 -11.04 4.07 -3.29
N ALA A 21 -10.72 4.35 -4.54
CA ALA A 21 -11.32 3.74 -5.72
C ALA A 21 -10.21 3.18 -6.60
N LEU A 22 -10.42 1.97 -7.11
CA LEU A 22 -9.45 1.25 -7.94
C LEU A 22 -10.08 0.90 -9.29
N PRO A 23 -9.33 0.99 -10.42
CA PRO A 23 -9.72 0.34 -11.66
C PRO A 23 -10.07 -1.14 -11.44
N GLN A 24 -11.05 -1.65 -12.18
CA GLN A 24 -11.49 -3.06 -12.11
C GLN A 24 -10.33 -4.05 -12.32
N GLU A 25 -9.33 -3.66 -13.11
CA GLU A 25 -8.13 -4.43 -13.40
C GLU A 25 -7.26 -4.65 -12.15
N LEU A 26 -7.45 -3.88 -11.08
CA LEU A 26 -6.77 -4.00 -9.79
C LEU A 26 -7.63 -4.74 -8.74
N ALA A 27 -8.54 -5.62 -9.17
CA ALA A 27 -9.40 -6.41 -8.27
C ALA A 27 -8.62 -7.28 -7.27
N ASP A 28 -7.48 -7.82 -7.67
CA ASP A 28 -6.65 -8.63 -6.78
C ASP A 28 -6.01 -7.78 -5.68
N LEU A 29 -5.61 -6.54 -6.00
CA LEU A 29 -5.16 -5.57 -4.99
C LEU A 29 -6.31 -5.21 -4.04
N ALA A 30 -7.52 -4.99 -4.54
CA ALA A 30 -8.69 -4.77 -3.69
C ALA A 30 -8.94 -5.93 -2.71
N THR A 31 -8.70 -7.17 -3.16
CA THR A 31 -8.77 -8.36 -2.30
C THR A 31 -7.67 -8.38 -1.23
N ALA A 32 -6.44 -8.01 -1.56
CA ALA A 32 -5.35 -7.88 -0.60
C ALA A 32 -5.64 -6.78 0.45
N ILE A 33 -6.18 -5.64 0.00
CA ILE A 33 -6.62 -4.55 0.88
C ILE A 33 -7.73 -5.02 1.83
N GLU A 34 -8.74 -5.75 1.34
CA GLU A 34 -9.81 -6.24 2.20
C GLU A 34 -9.28 -7.21 3.26
N LYS A 35 -8.38 -8.12 2.88
CA LYS A 35 -7.72 -9.04 3.83
C LYS A 35 -6.96 -8.28 4.92
N SER A 36 -6.30 -7.17 4.58
CA SER A 36 -5.53 -6.37 5.54
C SER A 36 -6.38 -5.74 6.67
N LYS A 37 -7.72 -5.72 6.55
CA LYS A 37 -8.60 -5.20 7.61
C LYS A 37 -8.48 -5.95 8.94
N TYR A 38 -7.88 -7.14 8.96
CA TYR A 38 -7.55 -7.83 10.21
C TYR A 38 -6.73 -6.95 11.16
N ILE A 39 -5.92 -6.03 10.64
CA ILE A 39 -5.12 -5.07 11.42
C ILE A 39 -6.01 -4.27 12.38
N LEU A 40 -7.21 -3.89 11.93
CA LEU A 40 -8.19 -3.12 12.72
C LEU A 40 -8.86 -3.95 13.83
N SER A 41 -8.67 -5.27 13.83
CA SER A 41 -9.16 -6.18 14.86
C SER A 41 -8.09 -6.64 15.85
N LEU A 42 -6.86 -6.14 15.73
CA LEU A 42 -5.80 -6.43 16.68
C LEU A 42 -6.14 -5.82 18.04
N GLU A 43 -6.24 -6.70 19.04
CA GLU A 43 -6.51 -6.29 20.41
C GLU A 43 -5.26 -5.66 21.04
N LYS A 44 -5.45 -4.99 22.18
CA LYS A 44 -4.33 -4.51 23.00
C LYS A 44 -3.46 -5.71 23.40
N ASP A 45 -2.14 -5.52 23.38
CA ASP A 45 -1.14 -6.52 23.76
C ASP A 45 -1.15 -7.77 22.85
N PHE A 46 -1.52 -7.64 21.57
CA PHE A 46 -1.57 -8.75 20.61
C PHE A 46 -0.20 -9.42 20.38
N ASP A 47 0.89 -8.71 20.67
CA ASP A 47 2.27 -9.17 20.55
C ASP A 47 2.87 -9.67 21.88
N SER A 48 2.13 -9.58 22.99
CA SER A 48 2.63 -9.84 24.35
C SER A 48 3.78 -8.93 24.80
N GLU A 49 3.99 -7.80 24.11
CA GLU A 49 5.01 -6.79 24.43
C GLU A 49 4.39 -5.41 24.72
N GLY A 50 3.07 -5.36 24.91
CA GLY A 50 2.33 -4.15 25.26
C GLY A 50 1.88 -3.32 24.07
N ALA A 51 1.76 -3.88 22.86
CA ALA A 51 1.26 -3.14 21.70
C ALA A 51 -0.14 -2.53 21.92
N GLU A 52 -0.35 -1.34 21.39
CA GLU A 52 -1.67 -0.72 21.36
C GLU A 52 -2.45 -1.11 20.09
N PRO A 53 -3.80 -1.11 20.12
CA PRO A 53 -4.62 -1.33 18.95
C PRO A 53 -4.34 -0.33 17.83
N TYR A 54 -4.53 -0.77 16.60
CA TYR A 54 -4.28 0.05 15.42
C TYR A 54 -5.38 1.08 15.18
N PRO A 55 -5.04 2.37 15.10
CA PRO A 55 -6.00 3.39 14.74
C PRO A 55 -6.43 3.27 13.27
N SER A 56 -7.72 3.47 13.01
CA SER A 56 -8.32 3.32 11.67
C SER A 56 -7.70 4.26 10.62
N GLU A 57 -7.23 5.43 11.07
CA GLU A 57 -6.60 6.46 10.26
C GLU A 57 -5.30 5.98 9.62
N VAL A 58 -4.52 5.14 10.31
CA VAL A 58 -3.25 4.60 9.78
C VAL A 58 -3.54 3.63 8.64
N TRP A 59 -4.55 2.77 8.82
CA TRP A 59 -5.02 1.89 7.75
C TRP A 59 -5.53 2.71 6.55
N ILE A 60 -6.34 3.74 6.78
CA ILE A 60 -6.80 4.65 5.72
C ILE A 60 -5.62 5.29 4.97
N LYS A 61 -4.60 5.76 5.69
CA LYS A 61 -3.38 6.38 5.13
C LYS A 61 -2.65 5.40 4.22
N ALA A 62 -2.40 4.18 4.70
CA ALA A 62 -1.74 3.13 3.94
C ALA A 62 -2.55 2.72 2.69
N ILE A 63 -3.86 2.55 2.82
CA ILE A 63 -4.74 2.14 1.72
C ILE A 63 -4.87 3.22 0.65
N ARG A 64 -4.97 4.49 1.04
CA ARG A 64 -4.96 5.62 0.09
C ARG A 64 -3.67 5.66 -0.70
N PHE A 65 -2.54 5.52 -0.02
CA PHE A 65 -1.23 5.48 -0.67
C PHE A 65 -1.16 4.34 -1.71
N ILE A 66 -1.38 3.09 -1.31
CA ILE A 66 -1.19 1.95 -2.22
C ILE A 66 -2.20 1.96 -3.38
N SER A 67 -3.43 2.39 -3.12
CA SER A 67 -4.46 2.45 -4.17
C SER A 67 -4.14 3.54 -5.19
N GLY A 68 -3.72 4.72 -4.72
CA GLY A 68 -3.33 5.83 -5.58
C GLY A 68 -2.09 5.49 -6.42
N TYR A 69 -1.09 4.87 -5.80
CA TYR A 69 0.15 4.47 -6.46
C TYR A 69 -0.09 3.38 -7.51
N ALA A 70 -0.82 2.32 -7.16
CA ALA A 70 -1.16 1.25 -8.09
C ALA A 70 -2.00 1.74 -9.28
N ALA A 71 -3.00 2.60 -9.01
CA ALA A 71 -3.82 3.19 -10.07
C ALA A 71 -3.01 4.13 -10.98
N TRP A 72 -2.03 4.86 -10.44
CA TRP A 72 -1.11 5.66 -11.24
C TRP A 72 -0.22 4.79 -12.14
N LEU A 73 0.36 3.71 -11.60
CA LEU A 73 1.16 2.75 -12.37
C LEU A 73 0.34 2.10 -13.49
N PHE A 74 -0.89 1.69 -13.19
CA PHE A 74 -1.80 1.12 -14.18
C PHE A 74 -2.11 2.09 -15.31
N ARG A 75 -2.42 3.36 -15.00
CA ARG A 75 -2.67 4.39 -16.02
C ARG A 75 -1.43 4.69 -16.87
N LEU A 76 -0.23 4.62 -16.28
CA LEU A 76 1.01 4.95 -16.97
C LEU A 76 1.52 3.81 -17.86
N PHE A 77 1.47 2.57 -17.36
CA PHE A 77 2.08 1.41 -18.00
C PHE A 77 1.08 0.42 -18.61
N GLY A 78 -0.22 0.56 -18.32
CA GLY A 78 -1.25 -0.41 -18.70
C GLY A 78 -1.08 -1.77 -18.00
N LYS A 79 -0.30 -1.81 -16.92
CA LYS A 79 0.07 -3.03 -16.17
C LYS A 79 -0.39 -2.93 -14.73
N THR A 80 -0.83 -4.05 -14.17
CA THR A 80 -1.10 -4.17 -12.74
C THR A 80 0.21 -4.25 -11.96
N ILE A 81 0.12 -4.17 -10.64
CA ILE A 81 1.26 -4.40 -9.76
C ILE A 81 1.26 -5.85 -9.25
N ALA A 82 2.44 -6.37 -8.95
CA ALA A 82 2.58 -7.52 -8.07
C ALA A 82 1.83 -7.25 -6.75
N LEU A 83 1.23 -8.30 -6.19
CA LEU A 83 0.42 -8.14 -4.99
C LEU A 83 1.31 -7.93 -3.76
N PRO A 84 1.14 -6.83 -3.02
CA PRO A 84 1.83 -6.66 -1.76
C PRO A 84 1.18 -7.50 -0.67
N GLU A 85 1.98 -7.86 0.32
CA GLU A 85 1.49 -8.13 1.67
C GLU A 85 1.29 -6.80 2.39
N ILE A 86 0.18 -6.68 3.12
CA ILE A 86 -0.16 -5.49 3.91
C ILE A 86 -0.36 -5.97 5.35
N TYR A 87 0.53 -5.59 6.25
CA TYR A 87 0.55 -6.09 7.62
C TYR A 87 0.89 -5.01 8.65
N HIS A 88 0.54 -5.30 9.90
CA HIS A 88 0.89 -4.47 11.05
C HIS A 88 2.40 -4.55 11.33
N ALA A 89 3.00 -3.45 11.75
CA ALA A 89 4.39 -3.36 12.14
C ALA A 89 4.54 -2.82 13.60
N PRO A 90 5.73 -2.56 14.12
CA PRO A 90 5.86 -1.86 15.40
C PRO A 90 5.28 -0.43 15.35
N GLU A 91 5.02 0.13 16.53
CA GLU A 91 4.62 1.55 16.68
C GLU A 91 3.35 1.93 15.90
N SER A 92 2.41 0.99 15.77
CA SER A 92 1.16 1.14 15.03
C SER A 92 1.34 1.50 13.55
N SER A 93 2.54 1.32 12.98
CA SER A 93 2.80 1.56 11.56
C SER A 93 2.32 0.40 10.68
N ILE A 94 2.07 0.65 9.40
CA ILE A 94 1.63 -0.38 8.45
C ILE A 94 2.69 -0.57 7.37
N ASP A 95 3.09 -1.82 7.20
CA ASP A 95 4.01 -2.24 6.15
C ASP A 95 3.24 -2.68 4.91
N ILE A 96 3.74 -2.25 3.75
CA ILE A 96 3.33 -2.69 2.43
C ILE A 96 4.57 -3.29 1.78
N TYR A 97 4.56 -4.60 1.61
CA TYR A 97 5.75 -5.38 1.31
C TYR A 97 5.58 -6.21 0.04
N TRP A 98 6.60 -6.17 -0.82
CA TRP A 98 6.72 -7.04 -1.98
C TRP A 98 8.00 -7.86 -1.82
N GLU A 99 7.90 -9.16 -2.06
CA GLU A 99 9.05 -10.05 -2.13
C GLU A 99 8.89 -11.02 -3.30
N ASN A 100 10.00 -11.25 -4.01
CA ASN A 100 10.14 -12.35 -4.96
C ASN A 100 11.62 -12.71 -5.11
N GLU A 101 11.92 -13.64 -6.02
CA GLU A 101 13.27 -14.13 -6.29
C GLU A 101 14.29 -13.06 -6.75
N ARG A 102 13.84 -11.85 -7.07
CA ARG A 102 14.68 -10.77 -7.64
C ARG A 102 14.79 -9.55 -6.76
N PHE A 103 13.83 -9.27 -5.89
CA PHE A 103 13.92 -8.14 -4.98
C PHE A 103 12.98 -8.28 -3.80
N ASN A 104 13.28 -7.52 -2.76
CA ASN A 104 12.30 -7.08 -1.78
C ASN A 104 12.06 -5.57 -1.89
N LEU A 105 10.85 -5.13 -1.56
CA LEU A 105 10.50 -3.73 -1.43
C LEU A 105 9.56 -3.61 -0.23
N LEU A 106 9.97 -2.83 0.76
CA LEU A 106 9.19 -2.47 1.93
C LEU A 106 8.83 -1.00 1.85
N ILE A 107 7.57 -0.68 2.08
CA ILE A 107 7.09 0.67 2.33
C ILE A 107 6.43 0.67 3.71
N ASN A 108 6.94 1.48 4.62
CA ASN A 108 6.39 1.64 5.96
C ASN A 108 5.62 2.97 6.05
N ILE A 109 4.34 2.89 6.44
CA ILE A 109 3.44 4.01 6.66
C ILE A 109 3.28 4.22 8.16
N PRO A 110 3.85 5.30 8.73
CA PRO A 110 3.81 5.51 10.17
C PRO A 110 2.41 5.92 10.64
N ALA A 111 2.14 5.67 11.92
CA ALA A 111 0.90 6.07 12.57
C ALA A 111 0.79 7.58 12.81
N ASP A 112 1.94 8.24 12.96
CA ASP A 112 2.05 9.66 13.24
C ASP A 112 2.23 10.49 11.96
N GLU A 113 2.64 11.75 12.14
CA GLU A 113 2.93 12.70 11.07
C GLU A 113 4.36 12.56 10.52
N SER A 114 5.11 11.54 10.92
CA SER A 114 6.43 11.27 10.36
C SER A 114 6.32 10.89 8.88
N PRO A 115 7.38 11.16 8.08
CA PRO A 115 7.42 10.69 6.70
C PRO A 115 7.36 9.17 6.61
N ALA A 116 6.63 8.66 5.62
CA ALA A 116 6.72 7.27 5.20
C ALA A 116 8.13 6.95 4.73
N THR A 117 8.54 5.70 4.85
CA THR A 117 9.85 5.23 4.41
C THR A 117 9.72 4.11 3.40
N PHE A 118 10.74 3.96 2.55
CA PHE A 118 10.87 2.79 1.70
C PHE A 118 12.28 2.23 1.77
N TYR A 119 12.38 0.91 1.62
CA TYR A 119 13.62 0.16 1.50
C TYR A 119 13.43 -0.93 0.45
N GLY A 120 14.32 -1.02 -0.53
CA GLY A 120 14.33 -2.10 -1.49
C GLY A 120 15.73 -2.65 -1.71
N ASP A 121 15.82 -3.98 -1.88
CA ASP A 121 17.07 -4.73 -1.98
C ASP A 121 16.96 -5.84 -3.03
N ASP A 122 17.93 -5.93 -3.96
CA ASP A 122 18.18 -7.08 -4.85
C ASP A 122 19.23 -8.00 -4.21
N PHE A 123 18.89 -8.53 -3.04
CA PHE A 123 19.67 -9.51 -2.28
C PHE A 123 21.16 -9.16 -2.16
N GLY A 124 21.44 -7.90 -1.84
CA GLY A 124 22.78 -7.36 -1.59
C GLY A 124 23.51 -6.80 -2.81
N LYS A 125 22.95 -6.91 -4.03
CA LYS A 125 23.57 -6.31 -5.23
C LYS A 125 23.31 -4.82 -5.34
N GLN A 126 22.08 -4.41 -5.02
CA GLN A 126 21.67 -3.02 -5.06
C GLN A 126 20.63 -2.78 -3.97
N VAL A 127 20.82 -1.70 -3.23
CA VAL A 127 19.87 -1.21 -2.23
C VAL A 127 19.40 0.19 -2.63
N THR A 128 18.13 0.46 -2.42
CA THR A 128 17.54 1.81 -2.50
C THR A 128 16.71 2.07 -1.25
N GLN A 129 16.75 3.29 -0.73
CA GLN A 129 15.95 3.67 0.42
C GLN A 129 15.65 5.17 0.40
N GLY A 130 14.60 5.56 1.08
CA GLY A 130 14.23 6.98 1.15
C GLY A 130 13.01 7.23 2.01
N LYS A 131 12.59 8.49 2.02
CA LYS A 131 11.44 8.98 2.77
C LYS A 131 10.53 9.80 1.86
N PHE A 132 9.23 9.79 2.13
CA PHE A 132 8.24 10.57 1.41
C PHE A 132 7.03 10.90 2.28
N ASP A 133 6.31 11.96 1.93
CA ASP A 133 5.00 12.24 2.50
C ASP A 133 3.95 11.39 1.77
N PRO A 134 3.27 10.43 2.43
CA PRO A 134 2.32 9.52 1.77
C PRO A 134 1.06 10.23 1.23
N GLU A 135 0.81 11.48 1.61
CA GLU A 135 -0.30 12.29 1.12
C GLU A 135 0.14 13.30 0.04
N ASN A 136 1.43 13.62 -0.04
CA ASN A 136 1.98 14.57 -1.01
C ASN A 136 3.37 14.16 -1.52
N PHE A 137 3.39 13.25 -2.50
CA PHE A 137 4.63 12.76 -3.11
C PHE A 137 4.57 12.73 -4.64
N GLN A 138 5.75 12.72 -5.25
CA GLN A 138 5.88 12.48 -6.68
C GLN A 138 6.03 10.97 -6.92
N ASN A 139 5.00 10.35 -7.52
CA ASN A 139 5.00 8.90 -7.80
C ASN A 139 6.27 8.42 -8.54
N ALA A 140 6.81 9.24 -9.44
CA ALA A 140 7.99 8.91 -10.24
C ALA A 140 9.28 8.74 -9.42
N LEU A 141 9.32 9.21 -8.18
CA LEU A 141 10.49 9.09 -7.30
C LEU A 141 10.46 7.83 -6.44
N LEU A 142 9.38 7.04 -6.49
CA LEU A 142 9.29 5.75 -5.80
C LEU A 142 9.77 4.60 -6.71
N PRO A 143 10.35 3.53 -6.12
CA PRO A 143 10.68 2.31 -6.87
C PRO A 143 9.40 1.69 -7.46
N HIS A 144 9.32 1.59 -8.79
CA HIS A 144 8.11 1.11 -9.48
C HIS A 144 8.35 -0.02 -10.48
N LEU A 145 9.46 -0.02 -11.23
CA LEU A 145 9.66 -0.98 -12.32
C LEU A 145 9.75 -2.42 -11.83
N SER A 146 10.23 -2.63 -10.60
CA SER A 146 10.35 -3.95 -10.00
C SER A 146 8.98 -4.56 -9.67
N ILE A 147 7.98 -3.76 -9.34
CA ILE A 147 6.67 -4.25 -8.86
C ILE A 147 5.59 -4.34 -9.95
N LEU A 148 5.92 -4.11 -11.23
CA LEU A 148 4.95 -4.28 -12.31
C LEU A 148 4.78 -5.77 -12.66
N ALA A 149 3.54 -6.22 -12.86
CA ALA A 149 3.20 -7.57 -13.30
C ALA A 149 3.23 -7.74 -14.84
#